data_AF-A0A6P0SQ73-F1
#
_entry.id   AF-A0A6P0SQ73-F1
#
_cell.length_a   1.000
_cell.length_b   1.000
_cell.length_c   1.000
_cell.angle_alpha   90.00
_cell.angle_beta   90.00
_cell.angle_gamma   90.00
#
_symmetry.space_group_name_H-M   'P 1'
#
loop_
_entity.id
_entity.type
_entity.pdbx_description
1 polymer ?
#
loop_
_entity_poly.entity_id
_entity_poly.type
_entity_poly.pdbx_seq_one_letter_code
_entity_poly.pdbx_strand_id
1 'polypeptide(L)' 'MKIAILSLDPTLYSTRRLKDAGHKQGHQMRVINYMCCYLNITADKPMVIYQG' A
#
# COMPACT_ATOMS: atom_id res chain seq x y z
N MET A 1 2.67 10.30 -7.97
CA MET A 1 1.41 9.53 -7.85
C MET A 1 1.19 9.13 -6.38
N LYS A 2 -0.01 8.71 -6.00
CA LYS A 2 -0.28 8.12 -4.66
C LYS A 2 -0.18 6.60 -4.77
N ILE A 3 0.76 6.00 -4.05
CA ILE A 3 1.04 4.56 -4.11
C ILE A 3 0.97 3.99 -2.69
N ALA A 4 0.15 2.97 -2.51
CA ALA A 4 0.05 2.21 -1.26
C ALA A 4 0.89 0.93 -1.36
N ILE A 5 1.71 0.66 -0.34
CA ILE A 5 2.43 -0.61 -0.19
C ILE A 5 1.70 -1.44 0.86
N LEU A 6 1.14 -2.57 0.46
CA LEU A 6 0.50 -3.52 1.37
C LEU A 6 1.58 -4.36 2.07
N SER A 7 1.83 -4.09 3.34
CA SER A 7 2.81 -4.83 4.16
C SER A 7 2.40 -4.81 5.63
N LEU A 8 2.59 -5.92 6.32
CA LEU A 8 2.40 -6.00 7.78
C LEU A 8 3.47 -5.23 8.54
N ASP A 9 4.69 -5.25 8.01
CA ASP A 9 5.86 -4.68 8.66
C ASP A 9 6.52 -3.64 7.73
N PRO A 10 6.60 -2.36 8.13
CA PRO A 10 7.28 -1.32 7.37
C PRO A 10 8.82 -1.39 7.44
N THR A 11 9.38 -2.16 8.39
CA THR A 11 10.82 -2.30 8.60
C THR A 11 11.46 -3.32 7.67
N LEU A 12 10.65 -4.20 7.05
CA LEU A 12 11.10 -5.16 6.05
C LEU A 12 11.90 -4.45 4.95
N TYR A 13 13.04 -5.03 4.62
CA TYR A 13 13.97 -4.48 3.63
C TYR A 13 13.28 -4.14 2.30
N SER A 14 12.41 -5.04 1.82
CA SER A 14 11.64 -4.86 0.58
C SER A 14 10.71 -3.64 0.65
N THR A 15 9.94 -3.52 1.73
CA THR A 15 8.99 -2.41 1.96
C THR A 15 9.71 -1.08 2.06
N ARG A 16 10.84 -1.04 2.79
CA ARG A 16 11.67 0.14 2.92
C ARG A 16 12.28 0.57 1.58
N ARG A 17 12.87 -0.36 0.82
CA ARG A 17 13.47 -0.04 -0.48
C ARG A 17 12.45 0.44 -1.50
N LEU A 18 11.27 -0.16 -1.54
CA LEU A 18 10.18 0.29 -2.42
C LEU A 18 9.71 1.69 -2.05
N LYS A 19 9.55 1.97 -0.75
CA LYS A 19 9.17 3.30 -0.26
C LYS A 19 10.22 4.36 -0.64
N ASP A 20 11.50 4.06 -0.45
CA ASP A 20 12.60 4.98 -0.74
C ASP A 20 12.74 5.22 -2.26
N ALA A 21 12.63 4.17 -3.07
CA ALA A 21 12.65 4.29 -4.53
C ALA A 21 11.47 5.14 -5.05
N GLY A 22 10.27 4.93 -4.50
CA GLY A 22 9.09 5.72 -4.84
C GLY A 22 9.21 7.19 -4.42
N HIS A 23 9.75 7.47 -3.24
CA HIS A 23 10.03 8.85 -2.80
C HIS A 23 11.05 9.56 -3.70
N LYS A 24 12.12 8.85 -4.12
CA LYS A 24 13.13 9.40 -5.04
C LYS A 24 12.53 9.79 -6.40
N GLN A 25 11.47 9.12 -6.82
CA GLN A 25 10.73 9.43 -8.05
C GLN A 25 9.62 10.47 -7.83
N GLY A 26 9.50 11.06 -6.64
CA GLY A 26 8.48 12.07 -6.32
C GLY A 26 7.07 11.50 -6.07
N HIS A 27 6.96 10.20 -5.77
CA HIS A 27 5.67 9.58 -5.43
C HIS A 27 5.38 9.66 -3.93
N GLN A 28 4.10 9.83 -3.59
CA GLN A 28 3.62 9.74 -2.22
C GLN A 28 3.39 8.26 -1.89
N MET A 29 4.30 7.70 -1.10
CA MET A 29 4.29 6.29 -0.70
C MET A 29 3.75 6.13 0.71
N ARG A 30 2.73 5.27 0.90
CA ARG A 30 2.17 4.94 2.22
C ARG A 30 2.18 3.43 2.44
N VAL A 31 2.72 2.98 3.56
CA VAL A 31 2.64 1.56 3.95
C VAL A 31 1.32 1.34 4.68
N ILE A 32 0.56 0.35 4.24
CA ILE A 32 -0.78 0.02 4.73
C ILE A 32 -0.78 -1.43 5.20
N ASN A 33 -1.26 -1.64 6.42
CA ASN A 33 -1.48 -3.00 6.93
C ASN A 33 -2.69 -3.61 6.21
N TYR A 34 -2.44 -4.66 5.43
CA TYR A 34 -3.48 -5.33 4.66
C TYR A 34 -4.46 -6.14 5.51
N MET A 35 -4.13 -6.51 6.75
CA MET A 35 -5.09 -7.17 7.64
C MET A 35 -6.24 -6.25 8.05
N CYS A 36 -6.01 -4.94 7.99
CA CYS A 36 -7.04 -3.92 8.21
C CYS A 36 -7.76 -3.52 6.91
N CYS A 37 -7.43 -4.15 5.78
CA CYS A 37 -8.06 -3.88 4.50
C CYS A 37 -9.14 -4.92 4.23
N TYR A 38 -10.36 -4.45 3.97
CA TYR A 38 -11.41 -5.29 3.41
C TYR A 38 -11.39 -5.15 1.88
N LEU A 39 -11.31 -6.28 1.19
CA LEU A 39 -11.32 -6.37 -0.26
C LEU A 39 -12.75 -6.63 -0.73
N ASN A 40 -13.33 -5.69 -1.48
CA ASN A 40 -14.55 -5.96 -2.24
C ASN A 40 -14.13 -6.53 -3.60
N ILE A 41 -14.35 -7.83 -3.82
CA ILE A 41 -13.91 -8.60 -5.00
C ILE A 41 -15.01 -8.67 -6.08
N THR A 42 -16.00 -7.77 -6.03
CA THR A 42 -17.01 -7.70 -7.11
C THR A 42 -16.31 -7.36 -8.43
N ALA A 43 -16.52 -8.22 -9.43
CA ALA A 43 -15.74 -8.29 -10.66
C ALA A 43 -15.66 -6.98 -11.46
N ASP A 44 -16.64 -6.08 -11.28
CA ASP A 44 -16.75 -4.86 -12.06
C ASP A 44 -15.82 -3.74 -11.55
N LYS A 45 -15.58 -3.65 -10.24
CA LYS A 45 -14.81 -2.56 -9.60
C LYS A 45 -14.18 -3.02 -8.27
N PRO A 46 -13.06 -3.76 -8.31
CA PRO A 46 -12.39 -4.18 -7.09
C PRO A 46 -11.96 -2.95 -6.28
N MET A 47 -12.42 -2.87 -5.04
CA MET A 47 -12.16 -1.74 -4.14
C MET A 47 -11.51 -2.22 -2.85
N VAL A 48 -10.44 -1.55 -2.45
CA VAL A 48 -9.76 -1.77 -1.17
C VAL A 48 -10.20 -0.66 -0.22
N ILE A 49 -10.91 -1.04 0.85
CA ILE A 49 -11.33 -0.11 1.90
C ILE A 49 -10.35 -0.24 3.06
N TYR A 50 -9.70 0.87 3.43
CA TYR A 50 -8.76 0.95 4.53
C TYR A 50 -9.23 2.02 5.52
N GLN A 51 -9.41 1.63 6.79
CA GLN A 51 -9.98 2.47 7.86
C GLN A 51 -11.41 2.95 7.50
N GLY A 52 -12.40 2.08 7.70
CA GLY A 52 -13.81 2.47 7.65
C GLY A 52 -14.13 3.61 8.60
#